data_AF-J9F028-F1
#
_entry.id   AF-J9F028-F1
#
_cell.length_a   1.000
_cell.length_b   1.000
_cell.length_c   1.000
_cell.angle_alpha   90.00
_cell.angle_beta   90.00
_cell.angle_gamma   90.00
#
_symmetry.space_group_name_H-M   'P 1'
#
loop_
_entity.id
_entity.type
_entity.pdbx_description
1 polymer ?
#
loop_
_entity_poly.entity_id
_entity_poly.type
_entity_poly.pdbx_seq_one_letter_code
_entity_poly.pdbx_strand_id
1 'polypeptide(L)'
;MSSMRKLNCRICLEEDNESNLISPCECRGSLQFVHTRCLQHWFDVMHTRRCQICKTQYELEDYGMKPYTEWTLPQPLSDDWEDQLEFKCALFWLVFMSRITYIVLKSEQLLLLFHLSFLNK
;
A
#
# COMPACT_ATOMS: atom_id res chain seq x y z
N MET A 1 -29.92 -14.21 22.72
CA MET A 1 -28.72 -14.57 21.93
C MET A 1 -28.79 -13.80 20.62
N SER A 2 -27.91 -12.83 20.42
CA SER A 2 -27.81 -12.11 19.14
C SER A 2 -27.24 -13.07 18.11
N SER A 3 -28.10 -13.69 17.30
CA SER A 3 -27.68 -14.52 16.17
C SER A 3 -27.04 -13.60 15.13
N MET A 4 -25.72 -13.44 15.20
CA MET A 4 -24.96 -12.68 14.21
C MET A 4 -25.13 -13.38 12.86
N ARG A 5 -25.73 -12.69 11.88
CA ARG A 5 -25.91 -13.25 10.54
C ARG A 5 -24.54 -13.36 9.88
N LYS A 6 -24.22 -14.56 9.41
CA LYS A 6 -23.06 -14.81 8.56
C LYS A 6 -23.47 -14.75 7.11
N LEU A 7 -22.63 -14.14 6.31
CA LEU A 7 -22.82 -13.95 4.87
C LEU A 7 -21.50 -14.23 4.15
N ASN A 8 -21.56 -14.59 2.88
CA ASN A 8 -20.36 -14.93 2.11
C ASN A 8 -19.96 -13.75 1.24
N CYS A 9 -18.66 -13.44 1.22
CA CYS A 9 -18.10 -12.49 0.27
C CYS A 9 -18.15 -13.08 -1.14
N ARG A 10 -18.69 -12.36 -2.13
CA ARG A 10 -18.78 -12.89 -3.51
C ARG A 10 -17.42 -13.04 -4.22
N ILE A 11 -16.35 -12.46 -3.68
CA ILE A 11 -15.02 -12.43 -4.30
C ILE A 11 -14.16 -13.59 -3.77
N CYS A 12 -13.96 -13.68 -2.46
CA CYS A 12 -13.16 -14.77 -1.87
C CYS A 12 -13.99 -15.99 -1.46
N LEU A 13 -15.33 -15.91 -1.51
CA LEU A 13 -16.28 -16.97 -1.13
C LEU A 13 -16.23 -17.38 0.35
N GLU A 14 -15.50 -16.65 1.19
CA GLU A 14 -15.42 -16.90 2.64
C GLU A 14 -16.65 -16.34 3.36
N GLU A 15 -17.12 -17.10 4.37
CA GLU A 15 -18.14 -16.67 5.33
C GLU A 15 -17.55 -15.72 6.37
N ASP A 16 -18.24 -14.61 6.59
CA ASP A 16 -17.88 -13.64 7.62
C ASP A 16 -19.14 -13.04 8.25
N ASN A 17 -18.96 -12.31 9.34
CA ASN A 17 -20.03 -11.57 9.97
C ASN A 17 -20.53 -10.47 9.03
N GLU A 18 -21.85 -10.25 9.00
CA GLU A 18 -22.47 -9.17 8.22
C GLU A 18 -21.83 -7.80 8.47
N SER A 19 -21.31 -7.54 9.68
CA SER A 19 -20.59 -6.30 10.02
C SER A 19 -19.26 -6.09 9.29
N ASN A 20 -18.65 -7.17 8.77
CA ASN A 20 -17.37 -7.13 8.07
C ASN A 20 -17.54 -7.05 6.54
N LEU A 21 -18.80 -7.09 6.06
CA LEU A 21 -19.16 -7.08 4.66
C LEU A 21 -19.88 -5.77 4.31
N ILE A 22 -19.61 -5.26 3.12
CA ILE A 22 -20.27 -4.07 2.58
C ILE A 22 -21.11 -4.45 1.35
N SER A 23 -22.13 -3.65 1.05
CA SER A 23 -22.98 -3.77 -0.15
C SER A 23 -22.78 -2.57 -1.08
N PRO A 24 -21.64 -2.50 -1.80
CA PRO A 24 -21.23 -1.30 -2.54
C PRO A 24 -21.95 -1.13 -3.87
N CYS A 25 -22.88 -2.03 -4.24
CA CYS A 25 -23.56 -2.00 -5.52
C CYS A 25 -24.99 -2.55 -5.39
N GLU A 26 -25.81 -2.29 -6.39
CA GLU A 26 -27.24 -2.67 -6.40
C GLU A 26 -27.50 -4.14 -6.78
N CYS A 27 -26.48 -5.00 -6.68
CA CYS A 27 -26.70 -6.44 -6.79
C CYS A 27 -27.63 -6.90 -5.67
N ARG A 28 -28.42 -7.95 -5.91
CA ARG A 28 -29.37 -8.49 -4.93
C ARG A 28 -28.95 -9.87 -4.44
N GLY A 29 -29.42 -10.24 -3.26
CA GLY A 29 -29.14 -11.55 -2.64
C GLY A 29 -27.70 -11.63 -2.13
N SER A 30 -27.10 -12.81 -2.19
CA SER A 30 -25.73 -13.06 -1.72
C SER A 30 -24.66 -12.31 -2.51
N LEU A 31 -24.94 -11.93 -3.77
CA LEU A 31 -23.99 -11.26 -4.66
C LEU A 31 -23.73 -9.79 -4.30
N GLN A 32 -24.46 -9.21 -3.34
CA GLN A 32 -24.22 -7.82 -2.94
C GLN A 32 -23.07 -7.68 -1.94
N PHE A 33 -22.80 -8.73 -1.16
CA PHE A 33 -21.88 -8.68 -0.03
C PHE A 33 -20.44 -8.95 -0.46
N VAL A 34 -19.54 -8.05 -0.10
CA VAL A 34 -18.10 -8.16 -0.34
C VAL A 34 -17.32 -7.57 0.83
N HIS A 35 -16.14 -8.12 1.12
CA HIS A 35 -15.22 -7.46 2.05
C HIS A 35 -14.64 -6.20 1.42
N THR A 36 -14.44 -5.15 2.22
CA THR A 36 -13.78 -3.90 1.77
C THR A 36 -12.41 -4.17 1.15
N ARG A 37 -11.61 -5.05 1.77
CA ARG A 37 -10.29 -5.48 1.26
C ARG A 37 -10.38 -6.19 -0.09
N CYS A 38 -11.36 -7.08 -0.25
CA CYS A 38 -11.54 -7.84 -1.49
C CYS A 38 -12.00 -6.93 -2.62
N LEU A 39 -12.84 -5.93 -2.31
CA LEU A 39 -13.30 -4.95 -3.28
C LEU A 39 -12.17 -4.00 -3.72
N GLN A 40 -11.32 -3.56 -2.80
CA GLN A 40 -10.12 -2.77 -3.14
C GLN A 40 -9.19 -3.56 -4.05
N HIS A 41 -8.83 -4.78 -3.66
CA HIS A 41 -8.00 -5.66 -4.49
C HIS A 41 -8.62 -5.90 -5.87
N TRP A 42 -9.94 -6.07 -5.93
CA TRP A 42 -10.66 -6.20 -7.19
C TRP A 42 -10.50 -4.97 -8.11
N PHE A 43 -10.48 -3.76 -7.54
CA PHE A 43 -10.22 -2.55 -8.33
C PHE A 43 -8.79 -2.46 -8.83
N ASP A 44 -7.83 -2.88 -8.00
CA ASP A 44 -6.42 -2.90 -8.36
C ASP A 44 -6.18 -3.81 -9.56
N VAL A 45 -6.89 -4.95 -9.64
CA VAL A 45 -6.77 -5.91 -10.75
C VAL A 45 -7.61 -5.51 -11.97
N MET A 46 -8.86 -5.12 -11.78
CA MET A 46 -9.80 -4.89 -12.90
C MET A 46 -9.76 -3.46 -13.46
N HIS A 47 -9.10 -2.53 -12.75
CA HIS A 47 -9.02 -1.10 -13.10
C HIS A 47 -10.38 -0.45 -13.41
N THR A 48 -11.47 -0.96 -12.81
CA THR A 48 -12.82 -0.45 -13.02
C THR A 48 -13.57 -0.33 -11.70
N ARG A 49 -14.20 0.84 -11.50
CA ARG A 49 -15.06 1.12 -10.35
C ARG A 49 -16.55 0.83 -10.64
N ARG A 50 -16.85 0.04 -11.68
CA ARG A 50 -18.22 -0.41 -11.98
C ARG A 50 -18.38 -1.89 -11.68
N CYS A 51 -19.52 -2.25 -11.10
CA CYS A 51 -19.86 -3.65 -10.92
C CYS A 51 -20.00 -4.34 -12.29
N GLN A 52 -19.40 -5.52 -12.45
CA GLN A 52 -19.48 -6.24 -13.72
C GLN A 52 -20.87 -6.84 -13.99
N ILE A 53 -21.69 -7.01 -12.95
CA ILE A 53 -23.03 -7.61 -13.01
C ILE A 53 -24.07 -6.51 -13.25
N CYS A 54 -24.29 -5.62 -12.26
CA CYS A 54 -25.32 -4.59 -12.35
C CYS A 54 -24.88 -3.32 -13.08
N LYS A 55 -23.59 -3.17 -13.43
CA LYS A 55 -23.00 -2.00 -14.10
C LYS A 55 -23.04 -0.68 -13.32
N THR A 56 -23.70 -0.62 -12.17
CA THR A 56 -23.68 0.52 -11.24
C THR A 56 -22.25 0.80 -10.76
N GLN A 57 -21.92 2.08 -10.58
CA GLN A 57 -20.67 2.49 -9.95
C GLN A 57 -20.68 2.06 -8.48
N TYR A 58 -19.55 1.57 -7.99
CA TYR A 58 -19.45 1.20 -6.58
C TYR A 58 -19.53 2.43 -5.68
N GLU A 59 -20.38 2.35 -4.67
CA GLU A 59 -20.54 3.37 -3.64
C GLU A 59 -19.45 3.14 -2.59
N LEU A 60 -18.34 3.86 -2.75
CA LEU A 60 -17.23 3.86 -1.82
C LEU A 60 -16.87 5.31 -1.51
N GLU A 61 -16.81 5.64 -0.23
CA GLU A 61 -16.16 6.86 0.21
C GLU A 61 -14.68 6.78 -0.16
N ASP A 62 -14.27 7.64 -1.09
CA ASP A 62 -12.87 7.77 -1.47
C ASP A 62 -12.17 8.48 -0.30
N TYR A 63 -11.63 7.70 0.64
CA TYR A 63 -10.88 8.20 1.80
C TYR A 63 -9.52 8.79 1.39
N GLY A 64 -9.45 9.52 0.28
CA GLY A 64 -8.27 10.24 -0.20
C GLY A 64 -6.96 9.49 -0.05
N MET A 65 -5.88 10.24 0.19
CA MET A 65 -4.67 9.65 0.76
C MET A 65 -4.94 9.42 2.25
N LYS A 66 -4.62 8.22 2.74
CA LYS A 66 -4.64 7.95 4.20
C LYS A 66 -3.87 9.07 4.91
N PRO A 67 -4.35 9.57 6.07
CA PRO A 67 -3.58 10.55 6.84
C PRO A 67 -2.21 9.97 7.20
N TYR A 68 -1.15 10.80 7.24
CA TYR A 68 0.23 10.33 7.43
C TYR A 68 0.42 9.53 8.74
N THR A 69 -0.46 9.72 9.72
CA THR A 69 -0.49 8.98 10.99
C THR A 69 -0.86 7.50 10.84
N GLU A 70 -1.51 7.12 9.73
CA GLU A 70 -1.91 5.75 9.41
C GLU A 70 -1.04 5.11 8.33
N TRP A 71 0.03 5.77 7.90
CA TRP A 71 0.92 5.20 6.89
C TRP A 71 1.72 4.05 7.48
N THR A 72 1.47 2.87 6.95
CA THR A 72 2.32 1.70 7.18
C THR A 72 3.53 1.75 6.26
N LEU A 73 4.67 1.23 6.74
CA LEU A 73 5.88 1.10 5.93
C LEU A 73 5.56 0.35 4.62
N PRO A 74 6.12 0.74 3.46
CA PRO A 74 5.97 -0.04 2.23
C PRO A 74 6.32 -1.51 2.46
N GLN A 75 5.45 -2.37 1.97
CA GLN A 75 5.59 -3.83 2.00
C GLN A 75 5.90 -4.34 0.59
N PRO A 76 6.58 -5.49 0.48
CA PRO A 76 6.78 -6.14 -0.82
C PRO A 76 5.43 -6.46 -1.48
N LEU A 77 5.40 -6.41 -2.81
CA LEU A 77 4.16 -6.57 -3.58
C LEU A 77 3.55 -7.97 -3.41
N SER A 78 4.39 -8.98 -3.20
CA SER A 78 4.00 -10.34 -2.85
C SER A 78 4.73 -10.83 -1.59
N ASP A 79 4.18 -11.90 -1.00
CA ASP A 79 4.81 -12.62 0.10
C ASP A 79 5.95 -13.56 -0.37
N ASP A 80 6.27 -13.56 -1.66
CA ASP A 80 7.33 -14.40 -2.22
C ASP A 80 8.69 -13.94 -1.70
N TRP A 81 9.55 -14.91 -1.37
CA TRP A 81 10.85 -14.64 -0.76
C TRP A 81 11.78 -13.81 -1.67
N GLU A 82 11.59 -13.92 -2.99
CA GLU A 82 12.31 -13.16 -4.02
C GLU A 82 12.00 -11.66 -3.87
N ASP A 83 10.72 -11.28 -3.85
CA ASP A 83 10.27 -9.89 -3.65
C ASP A 83 10.72 -9.34 -2.29
N GLN A 84 10.62 -10.16 -1.24
CA GLN A 84 11.08 -9.75 0.09
C GLN A 84 12.60 -9.49 0.12
N LEU A 85 13.37 -10.32 -0.58
CA LEU A 85 14.82 -10.17 -0.68
C LEU A 85 15.19 -8.94 -1.50
N GLU A 86 14.54 -8.73 -2.64
CA GLU A 86 14.74 -7.56 -3.49
C GLU A 86 14.47 -6.26 -2.73
N PHE A 87 13.34 -6.18 -2.04
CA PHE A 87 12.97 -5.01 -1.25
C PHE A 87 14.02 -4.72 -0.14
N LYS A 88 14.45 -5.75 0.59
CA LYS A 88 15.48 -5.61 1.64
C LYS A 88 16.85 -5.22 1.07
N CYS A 89 17.24 -5.80 -0.06
CA CYS A 89 18.48 -5.45 -0.76
C CYS A 89 18.47 -4.01 -1.24
N ALA A 90 17.34 -3.54 -1.80
CA ALA A 90 17.18 -2.15 -2.23
C ALA A 90 17.31 -1.17 -1.05
N LEU A 91 16.64 -1.45 0.08
CA LEU A 91 16.77 -0.63 1.28
C LEU A 91 18.22 -0.57 1.78
N PHE A 92 18.91 -1.71 1.81
CA PHE A 92 20.31 -1.78 2.21
C PHE A 92 21.21 -0.96 1.28
N TRP A 93 21.06 -1.12 -0.04
CA TRP A 93 21.81 -0.37 -1.04
C TRP A 93 21.56 1.13 -0.97
N LEU A 94 20.32 1.57 -0.76
CA LEU A 94 19.98 3.00 -0.61
C LEU A 94 20.64 3.61 0.63
N VAL A 95 20.64 2.90 1.75
CA VAL A 95 21.33 3.34 2.98
C VAL A 95 22.84 3.37 2.76
N PHE A 96 23.41 2.35 2.13
CA PHE A 96 24.85 2.29 1.85
C PHE A 96 25.29 3.42 0.90
N MET A 97 24.58 3.61 -0.21
CA MET A 97 24.88 4.65 -1.20
C MET A 97 24.72 6.05 -0.62
N SER A 98 23.65 6.33 0.11
CA SER A 98 23.47 7.63 0.77
C SER A 98 24.59 7.95 1.76
N ARG A 99 25.10 6.94 2.49
CA ARG A 99 26.25 7.10 3.39
C ARG A 99 27.54 7.36 2.63
N ILE A 100 27.82 6.64 1.54
CA ILE A 100 28.99 6.89 0.70
C ILE A 100 28.95 8.29 0.11
N THR A 101 27.82 8.67 -0.50
CA THR A 101 27.66 10.01 -1.09
C THR A 101 27.85 11.10 -0.02
N TYR A 102 27.31 10.92 1.18
CA TYR A 102 27.55 11.84 2.28
C TYR A 102 29.04 11.95 2.65
N ILE A 103 29.76 10.83 2.74
CA ILE A 103 31.20 10.82 3.06
C ILE A 103 32.01 11.52 1.96
N VAL A 104 31.73 11.23 0.69
CA VAL A 104 32.41 11.86 -0.45
C VAL A 104 32.18 13.37 -0.46
N LEU A 105 30.92 13.82 -0.36
CA LEU A 105 30.59 15.25 -0.29
C LEU A 105 31.26 15.94 0.91
N LYS A 106 31.30 15.26 2.07
CA LYS A 106 31.97 15.82 3.26
C LYS A 106 33.48 15.91 3.06
N SER A 107 34.09 14.94 2.39
CA SER A 107 35.53 14.93 2.11
C SER A 107 35.93 16.07 1.16
N GLU A 108 35.14 16.32 0.10
CA GLU A 108 35.37 17.43 -0.82
C GLU A 108 35.21 18.79 -0.13
N GLN A 109 34.18 18.95 0.70
CA GLN A 109 34.01 20.18 1.50
C GLN A 109 35.18 20.42 2.47
N LEU A 110 35.69 19.36 3.12
CA LEU A 110 36.86 19.47 4.00
C LEU A 110 38.11 19.87 3.23
N LEU A 111 38.33 19.31 2.03
CA LEU A 111 39.43 19.68 1.14
C LEU A 111 39.35 21.16 0.72
N LEU A 112 38.16 21.64 0.33
CA LEU A 112 37.95 23.04 -0.02
C LEU A 112 38.22 23.99 1.16
N LEU A 113 37.75 23.64 2.36
CA LEU A 113 38.02 24.42 3.57
C LEU A 113 39.52 24.45 3.91
N PHE A 114 40.22 23.32 3.75
CA PHE A 114 41.66 23.25 3.99
C PHE A 114 42.43 24.12 2.98
N HIS A 115 42.07 24.06 1.70
CA HIS A 115 42.70 24.87 0.66
C HIS A 115 42.46 26.38 0.86
N LEU A 116 41.25 26.79 1.29
CA LEU A 116 40.95 28.18 1.64
C LEU A 116 41.74 28.65 2.87
N SER A 117 41.92 27.78 3.88
CA SER A 117 42.70 28.12 5.06
C SER A 117 44.20 28.30 4.76
N PHE A 118 44.71 27.61 3.74
CA PHE A 118 46.10 27.75 3.29
C PHE A 118 46.31 29.01 2.44
N LEU A 119 45.32 29.44 1.67
CA LEU A 119 45.40 30.68 0.87
C LEU A 119 45.25 31.96 1.70
N ASN A 120 44.61 31.89 2.86
CA ASN A 120 44.44 33.03 3.78
C ASN A 120 45.56 33.15 4.83
N LYS A 121 46.61 32.34 4.74
CA LYS A 121 47.78 32.39 5.62
C LYS A 121 49.03 32.76 4.82
#